data_AF-A0AAJ4DTX5-F1
#
_entry.id   AF-A0AAJ4DTX5-F1
#
_cell.length_a   1.000
_cell.length_b   1.000
_cell.length_c   1.000
_cell.angle_alpha   90.00
_cell.angle_beta   90.00
_cell.angle_gamma   90.00
#
_symmetry.space_group_name_H-M   'P 1'
#
loop_
_entity.id
_entity.type
_entity.pdbx_description
1 polymer ?
#
loop_
_entity_poly.entity_id
_entity_poly.type
_entity_poly.pdbx_seq_one_letter_code
_entity_poly.pdbx_strand_id
1 'polypeptide(L)'
;MDAHRSTYTETSLRNAEVVMAPERLGAMHQNRISFVRSLIRKMARQQWQVSRHDWQLCPQGFGHVIYRLNTPHHVYHLVVFCDQIADEERNDRVIAERWDVTFALVYGDVDVSLLEQLRANVPLQEAGRNPNNVLVLARANKSVRVFEHIVSALAKGLQPQGEELAQVGYILRTTAVYGNGKFGIADFKLLENNPDFSLSFSAQMCAVYLLREFSLDWVHYLARQQGGNNAVELDRGLQRYLGVGNATGLGMAPYLINHPCIVDQWMTARESALAQVLASPCDSEMLEPLSQLLNKAIKHLDQVVTINPHQDTLNQQAIAELTLIHKDLANITSQQPNWQSVMEGLTTYSLETQEIVTSCLIELYPELVNRFEEQMNTDETLSVATGKSVGDLLSVLNDKYRWAIDADYSLAENNYWFWYRSQDKEEPRLGVRGEESGEDRELPLDIGRQVNRLFTAASQQPSEMSLAQFLLQHPQYRSVARRVWTLGHRQMGDIQMNVLRKDALPMHLLRCKLSFFGATKFDPRSDRWVRVTFFQGAPLLDEIDSEQHNDNWIFPLMPTESEIQSRQSNKVQGRNAL
;
A
#
# COMPACT_ATOMS: atom_id res chain seq x y z
N MET A 1 -31.24 1.30 -37.75
CA MET A 1 -29.88 1.04 -38.29
C MET A 1 -28.98 0.88 -37.08
N ASP A 2 -29.05 -0.29 -36.47
CA ASP A 2 -28.18 -0.65 -35.34
C ASP A 2 -26.84 -1.09 -35.91
N ALA A 3 -25.92 -0.13 -35.99
CA ALA A 3 -24.53 -0.44 -36.23
C ALA A 3 -23.96 -0.97 -34.90
N HIS A 4 -23.94 -2.30 -34.76
CA HIS A 4 -22.99 -2.97 -33.88
C HIS A 4 -21.58 -2.48 -34.22
N ARG A 5 -21.09 -1.47 -33.50
CA ARG A 5 -19.66 -1.15 -33.47
C ARG A 5 -18.96 -2.38 -32.90
N SER A 6 -18.26 -3.09 -33.78
CA SER A 6 -17.31 -4.13 -33.40
C SER A 6 -16.24 -3.49 -32.51
N THR A 7 -16.29 -3.72 -31.20
CA THR A 7 -15.29 -3.28 -30.22
C THR A 7 -14.33 -4.43 -29.90
N TYR A 8 -13.71 -5.00 -30.93
CA TYR A 8 -12.52 -5.83 -30.73
C TYR A 8 -11.30 -4.95 -30.97
N THR A 9 -11.07 -3.98 -30.09
CA THR A 9 -9.72 -3.46 -29.87
C THR A 9 -8.98 -4.55 -29.09
N GLU A 10 -7.97 -5.17 -29.70
CA GLU A 10 -7.14 -6.17 -29.03
C GLU A 10 -6.50 -5.53 -27.78
N THR A 11 -6.95 -5.94 -26.60
CA THR A 11 -6.35 -5.51 -25.33
C THR A 11 -5.09 -6.32 -25.11
N SER A 12 -3.93 -5.66 -25.22
CA SER A 12 -2.63 -6.27 -24.93
C SER A 12 -2.10 -5.77 -23.60
N LEU A 13 -1.54 -6.69 -22.80
CA LEU A 13 -0.83 -6.33 -21.58
C LEU A 13 0.56 -5.80 -21.95
N ARG A 14 1.10 -4.87 -21.16
CA ARG A 14 2.52 -4.50 -21.28
C ARG A 14 3.38 -5.71 -20.97
N ASN A 15 4.54 -5.82 -21.64
CA ASN A 15 5.47 -6.93 -21.42
C ASN A 15 5.90 -7.00 -19.94
N ALA A 16 5.91 -8.20 -19.38
CA ALA A 16 6.38 -8.48 -18.02
C ALA A 16 7.78 -7.93 -17.74
N GLU A 17 8.68 -7.93 -18.73
CA GLU A 17 10.02 -7.33 -18.59
C GLU A 17 9.99 -5.83 -18.28
N VAL A 18 8.97 -5.12 -18.76
CA VAL A 18 8.77 -3.70 -18.46
C VAL A 18 8.10 -3.53 -17.10
N VAL A 19 7.05 -4.30 -16.82
CA VAL A 19 6.22 -4.14 -15.62
C VAL A 19 6.93 -4.62 -14.36
N MET A 20 7.64 -5.75 -14.45
CA MET A 20 8.31 -6.43 -13.34
C MET A 20 9.76 -5.95 -13.11
N ALA A 21 10.21 -4.95 -13.88
CA ALA A 21 11.47 -4.27 -13.65
C ALA A 21 11.45 -3.49 -12.32
N PRO A 22 12.50 -3.55 -11.48
CA PRO A 22 12.51 -2.91 -10.16
C PRO A 22 12.20 -1.41 -10.20
N GLU A 23 12.79 -0.67 -11.12
CA GLU A 23 12.63 0.77 -11.23
C GLU A 23 11.18 1.14 -11.57
N ARG A 24 10.53 0.37 -12.44
CA ARG A 24 9.11 0.52 -12.79
C ARG A 24 8.21 0.25 -11.58
N LEU A 25 8.43 -0.89 -10.91
CA LEU A 25 7.73 -1.27 -9.68
C LEU A 25 7.87 -0.17 -8.60
N GLY A 26 9.05 0.41 -8.51
CA GLY A 26 9.36 1.48 -7.57
C GLY A 26 8.75 2.84 -7.89
N ALA A 27 8.33 3.08 -9.13
CA ALA A 27 7.67 4.33 -9.55
C ALA A 27 6.14 4.30 -9.41
N MET A 28 5.55 3.15 -9.04
CA MET A 28 4.10 2.99 -8.98
C MET A 28 3.45 3.89 -7.91
N HIS A 29 2.26 4.39 -8.26
CA HIS A 29 1.38 5.15 -7.36
C HIS A 29 0.11 4.37 -7.08
N GLN A 30 -0.58 4.74 -5.99
CA GLN A 30 -1.92 4.24 -5.75
C GLN A 30 -2.83 4.54 -6.94
N ASN A 31 -3.84 3.71 -7.13
CA ASN A 31 -4.82 3.86 -8.18
C ASN A 31 -6.17 3.30 -7.70
N ARG A 32 -7.16 3.36 -8.59
CA ARG A 32 -8.53 3.00 -8.27
C ARG A 32 -8.68 1.62 -7.62
N ILE A 33 -7.92 0.60 -8.00
CA ILE A 33 -8.07 -0.78 -7.47
C ILE A 33 -7.18 -1.08 -6.26
N SER A 34 -6.49 -0.08 -5.70
CA SER A 34 -5.68 -0.24 -4.48
C SER A 34 -6.56 -0.61 -3.27
N PHE A 35 -6.00 -1.35 -2.30
CA PHE A 35 -6.77 -1.98 -1.22
C PHE A 35 -7.57 -1.01 -0.36
N VAL A 36 -7.01 0.15 -0.01
CA VAL A 36 -7.78 1.18 0.71
C VAL A 36 -8.93 1.73 -0.12
N ARG A 37 -8.80 1.81 -1.46
CA ARG A 37 -9.85 2.30 -2.36
C ARG A 37 -10.99 1.28 -2.46
N SER A 38 -10.65 0.03 -2.72
CA SER A 38 -11.63 -1.06 -2.82
C SER A 38 -12.34 -1.31 -1.50
N LEU A 39 -11.65 -1.18 -0.36
CA LEU A 39 -12.27 -1.28 0.95
C LEU A 39 -13.32 -0.19 1.17
N ILE A 40 -13.01 1.09 0.91
CA ILE A 40 -13.97 2.18 1.11
C ILE A 40 -15.18 2.01 0.18
N ARG A 41 -14.96 1.63 -1.08
CA ARG A 41 -16.08 1.31 -1.99
C ARG A 41 -16.91 0.14 -1.49
N LYS A 42 -16.28 -0.91 -0.95
CA LYS A 42 -17.00 -2.05 -0.36
C LYS A 42 -17.84 -1.61 0.84
N MET A 43 -17.28 -0.81 1.75
CA MET A 43 -17.99 -0.24 2.90
C MET A 43 -19.23 0.53 2.44
N ALA A 44 -19.10 1.40 1.42
CA ALA A 44 -20.22 2.14 0.85
C ALA A 44 -21.25 1.20 0.18
N ARG A 45 -20.83 0.31 -0.72
CA ARG A 45 -21.72 -0.64 -1.41
C ARG A 45 -22.53 -1.50 -0.44
N GLN A 46 -21.93 -1.86 0.69
CA GLN A 46 -22.52 -2.71 1.71
C GLN A 46 -23.10 -1.94 2.91
N GLN A 47 -23.08 -0.61 2.87
CA GLN A 47 -23.63 0.28 3.90
C GLN A 47 -23.13 -0.07 5.32
N TRP A 48 -21.82 -0.33 5.45
CA TRP A 48 -21.21 -0.68 6.74
C TRP A 48 -21.40 0.44 7.76
N GLN A 49 -21.78 0.08 8.98
CA GLN A 49 -22.09 1.07 10.03
C GLN A 49 -21.04 1.03 11.12
N VAL A 50 -20.46 2.19 11.44
CA VAL A 50 -19.49 2.34 12.52
C VAL A 50 -20.08 3.23 13.61
N SER A 51 -19.95 2.79 14.87
CA SER A 51 -20.42 3.53 16.03
C SER A 51 -19.38 3.53 17.15
N ARG A 52 -19.36 4.60 17.95
CA ARG A 52 -18.61 4.64 19.20
C ARG A 52 -19.37 3.83 20.24
N HIS A 53 -18.86 2.66 20.59
CA HIS A 53 -19.50 1.71 21.49
C HIS A 53 -19.16 1.99 22.95
N ASP A 54 -17.90 2.28 23.24
CA ASP A 54 -17.43 2.65 24.59
C ASP A 54 -16.36 3.75 24.49
N TRP A 55 -16.43 4.74 25.38
CA TRP A 55 -15.51 5.88 25.42
C TRP A 55 -15.11 6.17 26.87
N GLN A 56 -13.97 5.64 27.29
CA GLN A 56 -13.45 5.73 28.66
C GLN A 56 -12.09 6.41 28.69
N LEU A 57 -12.01 7.59 28.08
CA LEU A 57 -10.83 8.46 28.20
C LEU A 57 -11.01 9.41 29.38
N CYS A 58 -9.94 9.57 30.18
CA CYS A 58 -9.85 10.64 31.17
C CYS A 58 -9.69 12.01 30.48
N PRO A 59 -9.82 13.15 31.19
CA PRO A 59 -9.67 14.48 30.60
C PRO A 59 -8.32 14.73 29.90
N GLN A 60 -7.28 13.99 30.28
CA GLN A 60 -5.96 14.03 29.64
C GLN A 60 -5.86 13.16 28.38
N GLY A 61 -6.90 12.39 28.05
CA GLY A 61 -6.99 11.56 26.85
C GLY A 61 -6.44 10.15 26.99
N PHE A 62 -6.24 9.65 28.21
CA PHE A 62 -5.74 8.30 28.48
C PHE A 62 -6.87 7.35 28.90
N GLY A 63 -6.77 6.07 28.57
CA GLY A 63 -7.80 5.07 28.85
C GLY A 63 -8.05 4.17 27.65
N HIS A 64 -9.31 3.88 27.34
CA HIS A 64 -9.67 3.08 26.18
C HIS A 64 -10.91 3.59 25.45
N VAL A 65 -11.01 3.21 24.17
CA VAL A 65 -12.15 3.46 23.30
C VAL A 65 -12.46 2.19 22.52
N ILE A 66 -13.75 1.91 22.29
CA ILE A 66 -14.20 0.80 21.45
C ILE A 66 -15.09 1.36 20.35
N TYR A 67 -14.69 1.13 19.09
CA TYR A 67 -15.57 1.32 17.94
C TYR A 67 -16.20 -0.02 17.56
N ARG A 68 -17.50 -0.01 17.30
CA ARG A 68 -18.25 -1.16 16.80
C ARG A 68 -18.56 -0.97 15.32
N LEU A 69 -18.05 -1.88 14.51
CA LEU A 69 -18.31 -2.00 13.08
C LEU A 69 -19.35 -3.10 12.84
N ASN A 70 -20.46 -2.74 12.21
CA ASN A 70 -21.42 -3.67 11.64
C ASN A 70 -21.21 -3.78 10.14
N THR A 71 -21.08 -5.00 9.67
CA THR A 71 -21.21 -5.33 8.24
C THR A 71 -22.53 -6.08 8.02
N PRO A 72 -22.92 -6.37 6.77
CA PRO A 72 -24.07 -7.24 6.50
C PRO A 72 -23.93 -8.66 7.05
N HIS A 73 -22.71 -9.11 7.34
CA HIS A 73 -22.43 -10.50 7.69
C HIS A 73 -22.01 -10.67 9.15
N HIS A 74 -21.23 -9.74 9.70
CA HIS A 74 -20.61 -9.90 11.02
C HIS A 74 -20.46 -8.57 11.77
N VAL A 75 -20.07 -8.69 13.03
CA VAL A 75 -19.76 -7.59 13.94
C VAL A 75 -18.28 -7.64 14.28
N TYR A 76 -17.64 -6.48 14.32
CA TYR A 76 -16.25 -6.33 14.69
C TYR A 76 -16.06 -5.17 15.66
N HIS A 77 -15.16 -5.31 16.62
CA HIS A 77 -14.78 -4.24 17.53
C HIS A 77 -13.33 -3.81 17.27
N LEU A 78 -13.10 -2.51 17.06
CA LEU A 78 -11.76 -1.93 17.19
C LEU A 78 -11.61 -1.43 18.64
N VAL A 79 -10.74 -2.09 19.41
CA VAL A 79 -10.37 -1.67 20.76
C VAL A 79 -9.09 -0.86 20.69
N VAL A 80 -9.11 0.35 21.23
CA VAL A 80 -7.99 1.29 21.24
C VAL A 80 -7.62 1.59 22.69
N PHE A 81 -6.35 1.40 23.04
CA PHE A 81 -5.77 1.76 24.33
C PHE A 81 -4.87 2.98 24.17
N CYS A 82 -5.02 3.96 25.05
CA CYS A 82 -4.28 5.22 25.03
C CYS A 82 -3.49 5.38 26.33
N ASP A 83 -2.16 5.32 26.22
CA ASP A 83 -1.27 5.30 27.36
C ASP A 83 -0.52 6.62 27.54
N GLN A 84 -0.22 6.97 28.80
CA GLN A 84 0.66 8.08 29.10
C GLN A 84 2.11 7.63 28.98
N ILE A 85 2.89 8.36 28.18
CA ILE A 85 4.30 8.07 27.92
C ILE A 85 5.09 9.38 28.02
N ALA A 86 6.27 9.31 28.64
CA ALA A 86 7.20 10.44 28.72
C ALA A 86 7.85 10.72 27.34
N ASP A 87 8.22 11.97 27.06
CA ASP A 87 8.76 12.34 25.74
C ASP A 87 10.03 11.57 25.39
N GLU A 88 10.86 11.24 26.38
CA GLU A 88 12.11 10.50 26.21
C GLU A 88 11.88 9.02 25.86
N GLU A 89 10.69 8.49 26.17
CA GLU A 89 10.30 7.11 25.86
C GLU A 89 9.68 6.97 24.45
N ARG A 90 9.37 8.09 23.77
CA ARG A 90 8.82 8.08 22.41
C ARG A 90 9.92 7.77 21.40
N ASN A 91 9.91 6.56 20.87
CA ASN A 91 10.82 6.14 19.81
C ASN A 91 10.05 5.79 18.53
N ASP A 92 10.51 6.36 17.41
CA ASP A 92 9.89 6.22 16.11
C ASP A 92 10.04 4.82 15.48
N ARG A 93 10.90 3.97 16.06
CA ARG A 93 11.24 2.64 15.56
C ARG A 93 10.24 1.58 16.02
N VAL A 94 10.11 0.55 15.20
CA VAL A 94 9.36 -0.69 15.48
C VAL A 94 9.89 -1.41 16.74
N ILE A 95 11.09 -1.06 17.21
CA ILE A 95 11.75 -1.66 18.38
C ILE A 95 11.48 -0.96 19.71
N ALA A 96 10.65 0.10 19.72
CA ALA A 96 10.28 0.77 20.98
C ALA A 96 9.62 -0.22 21.96
N GLU A 97 9.44 0.18 23.22
CA GLU A 97 8.74 -0.63 24.24
C GLU A 97 7.40 -0.02 24.66
N ARG A 98 7.13 1.23 24.27
CA ARG A 98 5.91 1.97 24.59
C ARG A 98 5.42 2.77 23.39
N TRP A 99 4.10 2.92 23.27
CA TRP A 99 3.42 3.67 22.20
C TRP A 99 2.24 4.43 22.74
N ASP A 100 2.00 5.64 22.23
CA ASP A 100 0.88 6.46 22.69
C ASP A 100 -0.46 5.73 22.52
N VAL A 101 -0.55 4.88 21.49
CA VAL A 101 -1.73 4.09 21.17
C VAL A 101 -1.35 2.66 20.81
N THR A 102 -2.07 1.70 21.37
CA THR A 102 -2.12 0.31 20.87
C THR A 102 -3.56 -0.06 20.55
N PHE A 103 -3.77 -0.93 19.56
CA PHE A 103 -5.13 -1.28 19.15
C PHE A 103 -5.24 -2.69 18.57
N ALA A 104 -6.45 -3.24 18.68
CA ALA A 104 -6.80 -4.55 18.18
C ALA A 104 -8.16 -4.52 17.46
N LEU A 105 -8.22 -5.13 16.26
CA LEU A 105 -9.50 -5.41 15.59
C LEU A 105 -9.92 -6.83 15.94
N VAL A 106 -11.10 -6.98 16.54
CA VAL A 106 -11.63 -8.22 17.08
C VAL A 106 -12.85 -8.64 16.27
N TYR A 107 -12.93 -9.94 15.94
CA TYR A 107 -14.12 -10.57 15.40
C TYR A 107 -15.11 -10.88 16.52
N GLY A 108 -16.30 -10.27 16.46
CA GLY A 108 -17.34 -10.32 17.49
C GLY A 108 -17.27 -9.15 18.49
N ASP A 109 -18.24 -9.15 19.42
CA ASP A 109 -18.28 -8.18 20.51
C ASP A 109 -17.18 -8.43 21.55
N VAL A 110 -16.79 -7.37 22.27
CA VAL A 110 -15.78 -7.41 23.34
C VAL A 110 -16.48 -7.24 24.67
N ASP A 111 -16.56 -8.32 25.45
CA ASP A 111 -17.02 -8.26 26.83
C ASP A 111 -15.92 -7.76 27.79
N VAL A 112 -16.27 -7.54 29.06
CA VAL A 112 -15.36 -7.03 30.08
C VAL A 112 -14.15 -7.96 30.29
N SER A 113 -14.35 -9.28 30.23
CA SER A 113 -13.27 -10.24 30.41
C SER A 113 -12.26 -10.16 29.26
N LEU A 114 -12.76 -10.12 28.02
CA LEU A 114 -11.94 -9.98 26.84
C LEU A 114 -11.24 -8.62 26.81
N LEU A 115 -11.91 -7.53 27.19
CA LEU A 115 -11.30 -6.21 27.27
C LEU A 115 -10.08 -6.20 28.20
N GLU A 116 -10.20 -6.78 29.39
CA GLU A 116 -9.09 -6.84 30.35
C GLU A 116 -7.96 -7.76 29.88
N GLN A 117 -8.29 -8.85 29.18
CA GLN A 117 -7.27 -9.68 28.53
C GLN A 117 -6.52 -8.91 27.45
N LEU A 118 -7.22 -8.16 26.60
CA LEU A 118 -6.62 -7.33 25.56
C LEU A 118 -5.75 -6.23 26.17
N ARG A 119 -6.23 -5.55 27.22
CA ARG A 119 -5.47 -4.51 27.93
C ARG A 119 -4.14 -5.05 28.45
N ALA A 120 -4.14 -6.27 29.00
CA ALA A 120 -2.94 -6.89 29.55
C ALA A 120 -1.95 -7.40 28.47
N ASN A 121 -2.43 -7.74 27.26
CA ASN A 121 -1.63 -8.48 26.27
C ASN A 121 -1.30 -7.71 24.99
N VAL A 122 -2.19 -6.83 24.52
CA VAL A 122 -1.99 -6.08 23.27
C VAL A 122 -0.72 -5.23 23.32
N PRO A 123 -0.43 -4.48 24.42
CA PRO A 123 0.81 -3.70 24.50
C PRO A 123 2.10 -4.52 24.51
N LEU A 124 2.03 -5.79 24.97
CA LEU A 124 3.20 -6.66 25.15
C LEU A 124 3.72 -7.30 23.85
N GLN A 125 2.92 -7.28 22.77
CA GLN A 125 3.28 -7.82 21.45
C GLN A 125 3.84 -9.24 21.47
N GLU A 126 5.14 -9.44 21.19
CA GLU A 126 5.81 -10.75 21.17
C GLU A 126 5.65 -11.51 22.50
N ALA A 127 5.66 -10.77 23.62
CA ALA A 127 5.47 -11.33 24.95
C ALA A 127 3.99 -11.54 25.31
N GLY A 128 3.07 -10.87 24.61
CA GLY A 128 1.63 -10.95 24.83
C GLY A 128 1.01 -12.24 24.30
N ARG A 129 -0.14 -12.62 24.85
CA ARG A 129 -0.95 -13.74 24.37
C ARG A 129 -2.36 -13.26 24.09
N ASN A 130 -2.73 -13.25 22.82
CA ASN A 130 -4.02 -12.75 22.36
C ASN A 130 -4.94 -13.92 21.96
N PRO A 131 -6.26 -13.76 22.10
CA PRO A 131 -7.20 -14.78 21.66
C PRO A 131 -7.28 -14.85 20.13
N ASN A 132 -7.74 -16.00 19.63
CA ASN A 132 -7.79 -16.32 18.20
C ASN A 132 -8.89 -15.58 17.42
N ASN A 133 -9.69 -14.75 18.09
CA ASN A 133 -10.64 -13.83 17.45
C ASN A 133 -10.08 -12.41 17.26
N VAL A 134 -8.86 -12.11 17.73
CA VAL A 134 -8.15 -10.89 17.35
C VAL A 134 -7.65 -11.04 15.92
N LEU A 135 -8.16 -10.24 14.99
CA LEU A 135 -7.79 -10.30 13.57
C LEU A 135 -6.55 -9.45 13.26
N VAL A 136 -6.46 -8.29 13.91
CA VAL A 136 -5.40 -7.31 13.68
C VAL A 136 -4.89 -6.81 15.01
N LEU A 137 -3.57 -6.66 15.14
CA LEU A 137 -2.92 -5.98 16.26
C LEU A 137 -1.95 -4.94 15.70
N ALA A 138 -1.97 -3.74 16.28
CA ALA A 138 -1.10 -2.67 15.84
C ALA A 138 -0.85 -1.64 16.95
N ARG A 139 0.06 -0.71 16.62
CA ARG A 139 0.54 0.35 17.51
C ARG A 139 0.79 1.63 16.73
N ALA A 140 0.60 2.76 17.38
CA ALA A 140 0.81 4.07 16.80
C ALA A 140 1.35 5.09 17.82
N ASN A 141 2.14 6.04 17.33
CA ASN A 141 2.59 7.20 18.09
C ASN A 141 1.92 8.47 17.56
N LYS A 142 1.77 9.46 18.45
CA LYS A 142 1.35 10.80 18.06
C LYS A 142 2.45 11.48 17.25
N SER A 143 2.06 12.20 16.20
CA SER A 143 2.89 13.30 15.70
C SER A 143 2.78 14.47 16.67
N VAL A 144 3.62 14.49 17.70
CA VAL A 144 3.46 15.38 18.88
C VAL A 144 3.21 16.84 18.48
N ARG A 145 4.04 17.40 17.60
CA ARG A 145 3.91 18.80 17.15
C ARG A 145 2.56 19.06 16.48
N VAL A 146 2.15 18.21 15.54
CA VAL A 146 0.87 18.37 14.82
C VAL A 146 -0.31 18.15 15.74
N PHE A 147 -0.22 17.17 16.63
CA PHE A 147 -1.24 16.86 17.62
C PHE A 147 -1.52 18.06 18.53
N GLU A 148 -0.48 18.62 19.13
CA GLU A 148 -0.59 19.78 20.03
C GLU A 148 -1.09 21.03 19.32
N HIS A 149 -0.61 21.27 18.10
CA HIS A 149 -1.06 22.39 17.28
C HIS A 149 -2.56 22.32 16.98
N ILE A 150 -3.06 21.15 16.56
CA ILE A 150 -4.48 20.93 16.30
C ILE A 150 -5.28 21.15 17.59
N VAL A 151 -4.93 20.46 18.68
CA VAL A 151 -5.69 20.55 19.94
C VAL A 151 -5.73 21.99 20.47
N SER A 152 -4.59 22.69 20.48
CA SER A 152 -4.46 24.08 20.95
C SER A 152 -5.26 25.06 20.09
N ALA A 153 -5.21 24.93 18.75
CA ALA A 153 -5.98 25.78 17.85
C ALA A 153 -7.48 25.58 18.05
N LEU A 154 -7.93 24.32 18.02
CA LEU A 154 -9.34 23.97 18.16
C LEU A 154 -9.91 24.38 19.52
N ALA A 155 -9.15 24.20 20.61
CA ALA A 155 -9.55 24.63 21.96
C ALA A 155 -9.77 26.15 22.07
N LYS A 156 -9.05 26.94 21.27
CA LYS A 156 -9.20 28.41 21.19
C LYS A 156 -10.31 28.86 20.24
N GLY A 157 -11.03 27.94 19.61
CA GLY A 157 -12.05 28.23 18.61
C GLY A 157 -11.50 28.56 17.22
N LEU A 158 -10.24 28.21 16.94
CA LEU A 158 -9.55 28.49 15.69
C LEU A 158 -9.28 27.21 14.91
N GLN A 159 -9.02 27.33 13.61
CA GLN A 159 -8.49 26.22 12.80
C GLN A 159 -6.96 26.22 12.84
N PRO A 160 -6.33 25.03 12.82
CA PRO A 160 -4.87 24.94 12.72
C PRO A 160 -4.37 25.45 11.37
N GLN A 161 -3.14 25.96 11.37
CA GLN A 161 -2.45 26.39 10.15
C GLN A 161 -2.17 25.20 9.23
N GLY A 162 -2.62 25.30 7.96
CA GLY A 162 -2.49 24.23 6.97
C GLY A 162 -1.04 23.82 6.71
N GLU A 163 -0.12 24.78 6.65
CA GLU A 163 1.31 24.51 6.38
C GLU A 163 1.94 23.54 7.39
N GLU A 164 1.60 23.66 8.69
CA GLU A 164 2.09 22.72 9.70
C GLU A 164 1.51 21.32 9.52
N LEU A 165 0.25 21.22 9.08
CA LEU A 165 -0.38 19.94 8.77
C LEU A 165 0.24 19.32 7.51
N ALA A 166 0.60 20.12 6.50
CA ALA A 166 1.17 19.62 5.24
C ALA A 166 2.52 18.93 5.43
N GLN A 167 3.34 19.43 6.37
CA GLN A 167 4.67 18.89 6.67
C GLN A 167 4.64 17.45 7.18
N VAL A 168 3.55 17.02 7.84
CA VAL A 168 3.42 15.66 8.38
C VAL A 168 2.29 14.88 7.72
N GLY A 169 1.09 15.45 7.64
CA GLY A 169 -0.07 14.87 6.96
C GLY A 169 -0.87 13.84 7.77
N TYR A 170 -0.58 13.65 9.06
CA TYR A 170 -1.29 12.71 9.93
C TYR A 170 -1.19 13.11 11.42
N ILE A 171 -2.19 12.68 12.20
CA ILE A 171 -2.22 12.82 13.68
C ILE A 171 -1.48 11.65 14.34
N LEU A 172 -1.79 10.44 13.89
CA LEU A 172 -1.19 9.19 14.35
C LEU A 172 -0.33 8.57 13.26
N ARG A 173 0.79 7.97 13.68
CA ARG A 173 1.68 7.18 12.83
C ARG A 173 1.79 5.76 13.35
N THR A 174 1.37 4.81 12.53
CA THR A 174 1.58 3.39 12.79
C THR A 174 3.04 3.00 12.51
N THR A 175 3.60 2.11 13.33
CA THR A 175 4.92 1.52 13.06
C THR A 175 4.79 0.15 12.39
N ALA A 176 3.72 -0.59 12.68
CA ALA A 176 3.36 -1.81 12.00
C ALA A 176 1.90 -2.18 12.25
N VAL A 177 1.32 -2.92 11.31
CA VAL A 177 -0.04 -3.45 11.39
C VAL A 177 0.04 -4.94 11.12
N TYR A 178 -0.24 -5.76 12.14
CA TYR A 178 0.01 -7.19 12.12
C TYR A 178 -1.31 -7.97 12.02
N GLY A 179 -1.25 -9.12 11.35
CA GLY A 179 -2.31 -10.11 11.22
C GLY A 179 -1.71 -11.48 10.97
N ASN A 180 -2.54 -12.45 10.57
CA ASN A 180 -2.11 -13.77 10.11
C ASN A 180 -1.18 -14.50 11.11
N GLY A 181 -1.70 -14.81 12.29
CA GLY A 181 -1.01 -15.63 13.30
C GLY A 181 0.09 -14.91 14.09
N LYS A 182 0.54 -13.73 13.64
CA LYS A 182 1.60 -12.98 14.33
C LYS A 182 1.16 -12.59 15.75
N PHE A 183 2.03 -12.84 16.73
CA PHE A 183 1.73 -12.63 18.17
C PHE A 183 0.58 -13.49 18.71
N GLY A 184 0.29 -14.63 18.06
CA GLY A 184 -0.75 -15.56 18.48
C GLY A 184 -2.18 -15.08 18.20
N ILE A 185 -2.36 -14.02 17.41
CA ILE A 185 -3.67 -13.57 16.92
C ILE A 185 -4.20 -14.54 15.84
N ALA A 186 -5.40 -14.29 15.32
CA ALA A 186 -6.04 -15.09 14.29
C ALA A 186 -5.12 -15.43 13.09
N ASP A 187 -5.09 -16.71 12.72
CA ASP A 187 -4.45 -17.20 11.50
C ASP A 187 -5.24 -16.72 10.27
N PHE A 188 -4.56 -16.54 9.13
CA PHE A 188 -5.18 -16.21 7.84
C PHE A 188 -6.31 -17.17 7.45
N LYS A 189 -6.30 -18.43 7.91
CA LYS A 189 -7.38 -19.38 7.62
C LYS A 189 -8.78 -18.87 8.00
N LEU A 190 -8.89 -18.03 9.03
CA LEU A 190 -10.15 -17.40 9.43
C LEU A 190 -10.63 -16.31 8.45
N LEU A 191 -9.72 -15.72 7.68
CA LEU A 191 -10.01 -14.67 6.69
C LEU A 191 -10.25 -15.23 5.28
N GLU A 192 -9.76 -16.44 4.98
CA GLU A 192 -9.82 -17.04 3.63
C GLU A 192 -11.24 -17.05 3.03
N ASN A 193 -12.26 -17.35 3.85
CA ASN A 193 -13.66 -17.38 3.43
C ASN A 193 -14.52 -16.31 4.13
N ASN A 194 -13.89 -15.28 4.71
CA ASN A 194 -14.61 -14.23 5.41
C ASN A 194 -15.26 -13.27 4.37
N PRO A 195 -16.60 -13.12 4.35
CA PRO A 195 -17.28 -12.32 3.33
C PRO A 195 -16.99 -10.81 3.45
N ASP A 196 -16.58 -10.33 4.62
CA ASP A 196 -16.25 -8.92 4.86
C ASP A 196 -14.78 -8.61 4.51
N PHE A 197 -13.88 -9.53 4.86
CA PHE A 197 -12.43 -9.36 4.76
C PHE A 197 -11.73 -10.39 3.86
N SER A 198 -12.40 -10.81 2.78
CA SER A 198 -11.85 -11.76 1.80
C SER A 198 -10.69 -11.20 0.96
N LEU A 199 -10.57 -9.87 0.82
CA LEU A 199 -9.52 -9.24 0.01
C LEU A 199 -8.20 -9.13 0.78
N SER A 200 -7.09 -9.20 0.04
CA SER A 200 -5.73 -9.01 0.56
C SER A 200 -5.63 -7.79 1.48
N PHE A 201 -5.16 -8.01 2.73
CA PHE A 201 -4.96 -6.99 3.76
C PHE A 201 -6.20 -6.17 4.18
N SER A 202 -7.41 -6.54 3.77
CA SER A 202 -8.62 -5.73 3.99
C SER A 202 -8.95 -5.52 5.47
N ALA A 203 -8.77 -6.52 6.33
CA ALA A 203 -8.94 -6.38 7.79
C ALA A 203 -7.94 -5.37 8.38
N GLN A 204 -6.68 -5.42 7.97
CA GLN A 204 -5.63 -4.50 8.40
C GLN A 204 -5.92 -3.07 7.94
N MET A 205 -6.34 -2.90 6.69
CA MET A 205 -6.73 -1.58 6.15
C MET A 205 -7.94 -1.02 6.89
N CYS A 206 -8.93 -1.85 7.23
CA CYS A 206 -10.09 -1.44 8.01
C CYS A 206 -9.68 -0.96 9.41
N ALA A 207 -8.81 -1.70 10.10
CA ALA A 207 -8.29 -1.29 11.40
C ALA A 207 -7.57 0.08 11.34
N VAL A 208 -6.79 0.32 10.28
CA VAL A 208 -6.11 1.62 10.06
C VAL A 208 -7.09 2.74 9.74
N TYR A 209 -8.15 2.47 8.97
CA TYR A 209 -9.19 3.46 8.67
C TYR A 209 -9.96 3.86 9.93
N LEU A 210 -10.34 2.89 10.77
CA LEU A 210 -10.97 3.17 12.05
C LEU A 210 -10.03 3.89 13.03
N LEU A 211 -8.73 3.60 12.99
CA LEU A 211 -7.72 4.37 13.75
C LEU A 211 -7.64 5.83 13.28
N ARG A 212 -7.82 6.09 11.98
CA ARG A 212 -7.89 7.46 11.44
C ARG A 212 -9.04 8.21 12.08
N GLU A 213 -10.24 7.61 12.10
CA GLU A 213 -11.40 8.21 12.75
C GLU A 213 -11.10 8.50 14.22
N PHE A 214 -10.59 7.51 14.94
CA PHE A 214 -10.22 7.67 16.34
C PHE A 214 -9.28 8.87 16.55
N SER A 215 -8.29 9.05 15.67
CA SER A 215 -7.35 10.17 15.80
C SER A 215 -8.03 11.55 15.69
N LEU A 216 -9.07 11.67 14.86
CA LEU A 216 -9.87 12.89 14.70
C LEU A 216 -10.77 13.11 15.92
N ASP A 217 -11.46 12.06 16.37
CA ASP A 217 -12.28 12.09 17.59
C ASP A 217 -11.45 12.46 18.82
N TRP A 218 -10.22 11.95 18.91
CA TRP A 218 -9.34 12.17 20.05
C TRP A 218 -8.89 13.63 20.16
N VAL A 219 -8.49 14.27 19.06
CA VAL A 219 -8.14 15.70 19.08
C VAL A 219 -9.35 16.58 19.34
N HIS A 220 -10.54 16.22 18.83
CA HIS A 220 -11.79 16.92 19.15
C HIS A 220 -12.14 16.81 20.64
N TYR A 221 -12.02 15.61 21.22
CA TYR A 221 -12.27 15.38 22.64
C TYR A 221 -11.34 16.24 23.51
N LEU A 222 -10.02 16.20 23.25
CA LEU A 222 -9.04 16.99 24.01
C LEU A 222 -9.24 18.50 23.85
N ALA A 223 -9.54 18.96 22.63
CA ALA A 223 -9.85 20.36 22.38
C ALA A 223 -11.06 20.82 23.21
N ARG A 224 -12.11 19.99 23.32
CA ARG A 224 -13.28 20.27 24.18
C ARG A 224 -12.92 20.25 25.67
N GLN A 225 -12.07 19.33 26.12
CA GLN A 225 -11.60 19.31 27.51
C GLN A 225 -10.81 20.58 27.87
N GLN A 226 -9.99 21.10 26.94
CA GLN A 226 -9.18 22.30 27.17
C GLN A 226 -9.94 23.61 26.96
N GLY A 227 -10.78 23.68 25.92
CA GLY A 227 -11.44 24.90 25.48
C GLY A 227 -12.88 25.07 25.96
N GLY A 228 -13.51 24.01 26.49
CA GLY A 228 -14.92 24.01 26.87
C GLY A 228 -15.81 24.45 25.70
N ASN A 229 -16.66 25.44 25.95
CA ASN A 229 -17.59 25.98 24.95
C ASN A 229 -16.91 26.74 23.79
N ASN A 230 -15.63 27.13 23.94
CA ASN A 230 -14.90 27.79 22.87
C ASN A 230 -14.37 26.79 21.83
N ALA A 231 -14.33 25.50 22.16
CA ALA A 231 -13.74 24.51 21.29
C ALA A 231 -14.56 24.33 19.99
N VAL A 232 -13.86 24.26 18.86
CA VAL A 232 -14.45 23.99 17.54
C VAL A 232 -13.99 22.64 16.99
N GLU A 233 -14.74 22.11 16.03
CA GLU A 233 -14.32 20.94 15.26
C GLU A 233 -13.38 21.35 14.13
N LEU A 234 -12.49 20.42 13.75
CA LEU A 234 -11.59 20.60 12.62
C LEU A 234 -12.40 20.72 11.31
N ASP A 235 -11.94 21.56 10.39
CA ASP A 235 -12.57 21.69 9.07
C ASP A 235 -12.59 20.34 8.36
N ARG A 236 -13.71 20.02 7.70
CA ARG A 236 -13.89 18.70 7.07
C ARG A 236 -12.87 18.45 5.94
N GLY A 237 -12.42 19.49 5.25
CA GLY A 237 -11.34 19.37 4.26
C GLY A 237 -10.01 19.01 4.91
N LEU A 238 -9.70 19.60 6.07
CA LEU A 238 -8.51 19.26 6.84
C LEU A 238 -8.60 17.84 7.42
N GLN A 239 -9.78 17.44 7.92
CA GLN A 239 -10.02 16.05 8.34
C GLN A 239 -9.80 15.06 7.20
N ARG A 240 -10.30 15.36 5.98
CA ARG A 240 -10.04 14.54 4.79
C ARG A 240 -8.55 14.51 4.44
N TYR A 241 -7.87 15.64 4.51
CA TYR A 241 -6.44 15.74 4.23
C TYR A 241 -5.58 14.96 5.21
N LEU A 242 -6.00 14.78 6.46
CA LEU A 242 -5.25 14.00 7.45
C LEU A 242 -5.48 12.51 7.22
N GLY A 243 -4.40 11.79 6.98
CA GLY A 243 -4.40 10.32 6.91
C GLY A 243 -3.80 9.69 8.16
N VAL A 244 -3.34 8.45 8.02
CA VAL A 244 -2.55 7.74 9.03
C VAL A 244 -1.15 7.53 8.50
N GLY A 245 -0.16 8.04 9.22
CA GLY A 245 1.24 7.83 8.85
C GLY A 245 1.63 6.37 9.01
N ASN A 246 2.59 5.93 8.21
CA ASN A 246 3.27 4.66 8.41
C ASN A 246 4.77 4.78 8.11
N ALA A 247 5.58 4.04 8.85
CA ALA A 247 7.00 3.82 8.50
C ALA A 247 7.20 2.36 8.13
N THR A 248 7.51 2.11 6.87
CA THR A 248 7.72 0.78 6.33
C THR A 248 9.21 0.54 6.10
N GLY A 249 9.76 -0.51 6.74
CA GLY A 249 11.13 -0.97 6.53
C GLY A 249 11.22 -2.24 5.68
N LEU A 250 12.42 -2.84 5.68
CA LEU A 250 12.77 -4.04 4.91
C LEU A 250 11.86 -5.26 5.13
N GLY A 251 11.13 -5.33 6.24
CA GLY A 251 10.27 -6.47 6.56
C GLY A 251 9.20 -6.80 5.50
N MET A 252 8.82 -5.84 4.66
CA MET A 252 7.87 -6.06 3.59
C MET A 252 8.48 -6.60 2.30
N ALA A 253 9.77 -6.36 2.02
CA ALA A 253 10.39 -6.78 0.76
C ALA A 253 10.36 -8.31 0.56
N PRO A 254 10.67 -9.15 1.56
CA PRO A 254 10.59 -10.61 1.42
C PRO A 254 9.19 -11.12 1.13
N TYR A 255 8.12 -10.40 1.50
CA TYR A 255 6.76 -10.81 1.18
C TYR A 255 6.57 -10.90 -0.34
N LEU A 256 7.04 -9.90 -1.10
CA LEU A 256 6.85 -9.91 -2.55
C LEU A 256 7.63 -11.06 -3.23
N ILE A 257 8.73 -11.50 -2.62
CA ILE A 257 9.55 -12.59 -3.12
C ILE A 257 8.94 -13.94 -2.74
N ASN A 258 8.44 -14.08 -1.52
CA ASN A 258 7.91 -15.32 -0.97
C ASN A 258 6.46 -15.63 -1.38
N HIS A 259 5.70 -14.63 -1.83
CA HIS A 259 4.32 -14.77 -2.34
C HIS A 259 4.23 -14.35 -3.81
N PRO A 260 4.93 -15.06 -4.70
CA PRO A 260 5.05 -14.63 -6.08
C PRO A 260 3.76 -14.74 -6.88
N CYS A 261 2.90 -15.73 -6.62
CA CYS A 261 1.67 -15.88 -7.38
C CYS A 261 0.73 -14.71 -7.09
N ILE A 262 0.65 -14.28 -5.83
CA ILE A 262 -0.13 -13.12 -5.38
C ILE A 262 0.42 -11.84 -5.99
N VAL A 263 1.75 -11.63 -6.01
CA VAL A 263 2.33 -10.46 -6.66
C VAL A 263 2.07 -10.45 -8.16
N ASP A 264 2.24 -11.58 -8.84
CA ASP A 264 1.83 -11.72 -10.25
C ASP A 264 0.35 -11.39 -10.42
N GLN A 265 -0.52 -11.88 -9.55
CA GLN A 265 -1.96 -11.63 -9.63
C GLN A 265 -2.29 -10.14 -9.46
N TRP A 266 -1.62 -9.47 -8.53
CA TRP A 266 -1.75 -8.02 -8.32
C TRP A 266 -1.37 -7.24 -9.58
N MET A 267 -0.21 -7.57 -10.17
CA MET A 267 0.26 -6.93 -11.40
C MET A 267 -0.66 -7.26 -12.57
N THR A 268 -1.07 -8.52 -12.72
CA THR A 268 -1.98 -8.96 -13.76
C THR A 268 -3.32 -8.23 -13.69
N ALA A 269 -3.91 -8.10 -12.49
CA ALA A 269 -5.17 -7.37 -12.31
C ALA A 269 -5.02 -5.89 -12.69
N ARG A 270 -3.92 -5.25 -12.26
CA ARG A 270 -3.60 -3.86 -12.60
C ARG A 270 -3.40 -3.66 -14.10
N GLU A 271 -2.58 -4.49 -14.72
CA GLU A 271 -2.28 -4.37 -16.15
C GLU A 271 -3.48 -4.75 -17.02
N SER A 272 -4.34 -5.65 -16.55
CA SER A 272 -5.61 -5.95 -17.23
C SER A 272 -6.57 -4.76 -17.17
N ALA A 273 -6.66 -4.09 -16.02
CA ALA A 273 -7.44 -2.85 -15.89
C ALA A 273 -6.87 -1.77 -16.82
N LEU A 274 -5.56 -1.58 -16.82
CA LEU A 274 -4.87 -0.63 -17.68
C LEU A 274 -5.10 -0.94 -19.17
N ALA A 275 -4.95 -2.19 -19.61
CA ALA A 275 -5.13 -2.57 -21.01
C ALA A 275 -6.53 -2.25 -21.54
N GLN A 276 -7.57 -2.36 -20.71
CA GLN A 276 -8.94 -1.96 -21.07
C GLN A 276 -9.05 -0.44 -21.26
N VAL A 277 -8.37 0.33 -20.40
CA VAL A 277 -8.28 1.80 -20.54
C VAL A 277 -7.47 2.19 -21.77
N LEU A 278 -6.32 1.56 -22.00
CA LEU A 278 -5.43 1.87 -23.12
C LEU A 278 -6.07 1.58 -24.48
N ALA A 279 -6.94 0.57 -24.55
CA ALA A 279 -7.74 0.24 -25.73
C ALA A 279 -8.89 1.23 -25.99
N SER A 280 -9.23 2.09 -25.02
CA SER A 280 -10.31 3.07 -25.16
C SER A 280 -9.86 4.28 -26.00
N PRO A 281 -10.75 4.84 -26.82
CA PRO A 281 -10.45 6.05 -27.59
C PRO A 281 -10.17 7.25 -26.67
N CYS A 282 -9.40 8.20 -27.19
CA CYS A 282 -9.17 9.49 -26.54
C CYS A 282 -10.42 10.38 -26.65
N ASP A 283 -11.46 10.06 -25.88
CA ASP A 283 -12.72 10.80 -25.91
C ASP A 283 -12.53 12.24 -25.41
N SER A 284 -13.08 13.22 -26.13
CA SER A 284 -12.96 14.64 -25.78
C SER A 284 -13.51 14.97 -24.40
N GLU A 285 -14.52 14.21 -23.94
CA GLU A 285 -15.14 14.34 -22.62
C GLU A 285 -14.17 13.99 -21.48
N MET A 286 -13.16 13.17 -21.75
CA MET A 286 -12.17 12.73 -20.76
C MET A 286 -10.98 13.69 -20.62
N LEU A 287 -10.84 14.66 -21.54
CA LEU A 287 -9.71 15.61 -21.52
C LEU A 287 -9.74 16.52 -20.29
N GLU A 288 -10.90 17.07 -19.93
CA GLU A 288 -11.03 17.95 -18.77
C GLU A 288 -10.84 17.19 -17.44
N PRO A 289 -11.46 16.01 -17.23
CA PRO A 289 -11.13 15.16 -16.08
C PRO A 289 -9.64 14.79 -15.97
N LEU A 290 -9.00 14.42 -17.09
CA LEU A 290 -7.57 14.11 -17.11
C LEU A 290 -6.72 15.34 -16.77
N SER A 291 -7.04 16.49 -17.35
CA SER A 291 -6.42 17.78 -17.06
C SER A 291 -6.46 18.09 -15.55
N GLN A 292 -7.65 17.93 -14.93
CA GLN A 292 -7.82 18.13 -13.49
C GLN A 292 -6.98 17.17 -12.66
N LEU A 293 -6.92 15.88 -13.02
CA LEU A 293 -6.10 14.88 -12.32
C LEU A 293 -4.60 15.17 -12.45
N LEU A 294 -4.12 15.55 -13.64
CA LEU A 294 -2.72 15.91 -13.87
C LEU A 294 -2.33 17.17 -13.08
N ASN A 295 -3.15 18.21 -13.10
CA ASN A 295 -2.95 19.41 -12.29
C ASN A 295 -2.94 19.08 -10.79
N LYS A 296 -3.81 18.17 -10.35
CA LYS A 296 -3.83 17.68 -8.98
C LYS A 296 -2.55 16.93 -8.62
N ALA A 297 -2.04 16.08 -9.50
CA ALA A 297 -0.77 15.37 -9.31
C ALA A 297 0.42 16.34 -9.22
N ILE A 298 0.50 17.34 -10.10
CA ILE A 298 1.52 18.39 -10.08
C ILE A 298 1.54 19.09 -8.73
N LYS A 299 0.38 19.60 -8.29
CA LYS A 299 0.25 20.27 -6.98
C LYS A 299 0.53 19.35 -5.81
N HIS A 300 0.17 18.07 -5.93
CA HIS A 300 0.43 17.09 -4.88
C HIS A 300 1.94 16.88 -4.71
N LEU A 301 2.68 16.70 -5.79
CA LEU A 301 4.13 16.56 -5.76
C LEU A 301 4.82 17.81 -5.21
N ASP A 302 4.34 19.01 -5.58
CA ASP A 302 4.85 20.28 -5.04
C ASP A 302 4.64 20.38 -3.50
N GLN A 303 3.58 19.78 -2.98
CA GLN A 303 3.29 19.70 -1.55
C GLN A 303 3.99 18.52 -0.83
N VAL A 304 4.70 17.64 -1.55
CA VAL A 304 5.46 16.55 -0.93
C VAL A 304 6.80 17.07 -0.44
N VAL A 305 7.01 16.99 0.87
CA VAL A 305 8.29 17.31 1.50
C VAL A 305 9.07 16.02 1.74
N THR A 306 10.27 15.92 1.18
CA THR A 306 11.20 14.79 1.40
C THR A 306 12.59 15.32 1.73
N ILE A 307 13.31 14.61 2.59
CA ILE A 307 14.73 14.92 2.89
C ILE A 307 15.70 14.14 2.00
N ASN A 308 15.19 13.24 1.16
CA ASN A 308 16.00 12.42 0.27
C ASN A 308 16.25 13.16 -1.06
N PRO A 309 17.50 13.56 -1.36
CA PRO A 309 17.79 14.37 -2.55
C PRO A 309 17.48 13.65 -3.88
N HIS A 310 17.62 12.32 -3.91
CA HIS A 310 17.32 11.53 -5.10
C HIS A 310 15.81 11.52 -5.38
N GLN A 311 14.99 11.26 -4.37
CA GLN A 311 13.52 11.33 -4.49
C GLN A 311 13.05 12.75 -4.81
N ASP A 312 13.66 13.77 -4.22
CA ASP A 312 13.33 15.17 -4.54
C ASP A 312 13.61 15.47 -6.02
N THR A 313 14.76 15.04 -6.54
CA THR A 313 15.09 15.17 -7.97
C THR A 313 14.05 14.50 -8.86
N LEU A 314 13.62 13.28 -8.52
CA LEU A 314 12.59 12.55 -9.25
C LEU A 314 11.24 13.29 -9.22
N ASN A 315 10.85 13.85 -8.06
CA ASN A 315 9.63 14.62 -7.92
C ASN A 315 9.66 15.90 -8.77
N GLN A 316 10.76 16.65 -8.73
CA GLN A 316 10.92 17.88 -9.52
C GLN A 316 10.94 17.59 -11.02
N GLN A 317 11.59 16.50 -11.44
CA GLN A 317 11.53 16.04 -12.83
C GLN A 317 10.09 15.72 -13.25
N ALA A 318 9.36 14.95 -12.44
CA ALA A 318 7.97 14.60 -12.73
C ALA A 318 7.06 15.84 -12.80
N ILE A 319 7.23 16.82 -11.90
CA ILE A 319 6.50 18.10 -11.93
C ILE A 319 6.73 18.81 -13.26
N ALA A 320 7.98 18.94 -13.70
CA ALA A 320 8.33 19.63 -14.94
C ALA A 320 7.72 18.92 -16.17
N GLU A 321 7.88 17.60 -16.25
CA GLU A 321 7.37 16.77 -17.34
C GLU A 321 5.84 16.75 -17.40
N LEU A 322 5.17 16.57 -16.26
CA LEU A 322 3.71 16.62 -16.16
C LEU A 322 3.16 17.99 -16.53
N THR A 323 3.87 19.07 -16.19
CA THR A 323 3.46 20.44 -16.58
C THR A 323 3.50 20.62 -18.10
N LEU A 324 4.50 20.04 -18.78
CA LEU A 324 4.57 20.04 -20.24
C LEU A 324 3.42 19.23 -20.85
N ILE A 325 3.18 18.01 -20.35
CA ILE A 325 2.08 17.14 -20.80
C ILE A 325 0.73 17.83 -20.59
N HIS A 326 0.49 18.41 -19.42
CA HIS A 326 -0.75 19.10 -19.08
C HIS A 326 -0.99 20.31 -20.00
N LYS A 327 0.05 21.09 -20.31
CA LYS A 327 -0.04 22.25 -21.21
C LYS A 327 -0.37 21.85 -22.65
N ASP A 328 0.17 20.72 -23.11
CA ASP A 328 0.02 20.26 -24.50
C ASP A 328 -1.01 19.13 -24.66
N LEU A 329 -1.82 18.89 -23.62
CA LEU A 329 -2.68 17.70 -23.51
C LEU A 329 -3.58 17.52 -24.73
N ALA A 330 -4.24 18.59 -25.18
CA ALA A 330 -5.13 18.55 -26.33
C ALA A 330 -4.40 18.16 -27.64
N ASN A 331 -3.16 18.58 -27.83
CA ASN A 331 -2.37 18.21 -29.01
C ASN A 331 -1.89 16.76 -28.91
N ILE A 332 -1.43 16.35 -27.72
CA ILE A 332 -1.01 14.97 -27.44
C ILE A 332 -2.16 13.98 -27.70
N THR A 333 -3.39 14.32 -27.32
CA THR A 333 -4.55 13.41 -27.46
C THR A 333 -5.21 13.49 -28.83
N SER A 334 -5.32 14.68 -29.44
CA SER A 334 -6.04 14.85 -30.73
C SER A 334 -5.39 14.13 -31.90
N GLN A 335 -4.11 13.80 -31.78
CA GLN A 335 -3.34 13.11 -32.81
C GLN A 335 -3.36 11.58 -32.65
N GLN A 336 -4.00 11.05 -31.60
CA GLN A 336 -3.88 9.65 -31.22
C GLN A 336 -5.24 8.93 -31.25
N PRO A 337 -5.28 7.67 -31.74
CA PRO A 337 -6.53 6.92 -31.85
C PRO A 337 -7.05 6.42 -30.49
N ASN A 338 -6.16 6.19 -29.52
CA ASN A 338 -6.47 5.64 -28.21
C ASN A 338 -5.39 6.02 -27.17
N TRP A 339 -5.65 5.70 -25.91
CA TRP A 339 -4.72 6.01 -24.82
C TRP A 339 -3.42 5.19 -24.89
N GLN A 340 -3.42 4.02 -25.53
CA GLN A 340 -2.20 3.25 -25.80
C GLN A 340 -1.18 4.09 -26.57
N SER A 341 -1.59 4.73 -27.67
CA SER A 341 -0.68 5.55 -28.48
C SER A 341 -0.22 6.82 -27.75
N VAL A 342 -1.05 7.36 -26.85
CA VAL A 342 -0.62 8.43 -25.94
C VAL A 342 0.52 7.93 -25.04
N MET A 343 0.35 6.78 -24.37
CA MET A 343 1.38 6.24 -23.48
C MET A 343 2.67 5.85 -24.21
N GLU A 344 2.59 5.36 -25.44
CA GLU A 344 3.75 5.10 -26.30
C GLU A 344 4.54 6.38 -26.61
N GLY A 345 3.85 7.52 -26.80
CA GLY A 345 4.48 8.82 -26.96
C GLY A 345 5.16 9.35 -25.70
N LEU A 346 4.85 8.78 -24.53
CA LEU A 346 5.38 9.22 -23.23
C LEU A 346 6.57 8.38 -22.74
N THR A 347 7.05 7.39 -23.50
CA THR A 347 8.12 6.47 -23.05
C THR A 347 9.47 7.16 -22.82
N THR A 348 9.67 8.36 -23.36
CA THR A 348 10.89 9.17 -23.19
C THR A 348 10.91 9.97 -21.89
N TYR A 349 9.76 10.15 -21.23
CA TYR A 349 9.66 10.81 -19.92
C TYR A 349 10.09 9.87 -18.79
N SER A 350 10.31 10.41 -17.59
CA SER A 350 10.65 9.62 -16.42
C SER A 350 9.59 8.58 -16.05
N LEU A 351 10.00 7.52 -15.36
CA LEU A 351 9.09 6.47 -14.89
C LEU A 351 8.03 7.02 -13.93
N GLU A 352 8.38 8.01 -13.09
CA GLU A 352 7.44 8.68 -12.18
C GLU A 352 6.32 9.37 -12.97
N THR A 353 6.67 10.14 -14.01
CA THR A 353 5.69 10.78 -14.90
C THR A 353 4.77 9.74 -15.55
N GLN A 354 5.35 8.68 -16.12
CA GLN A 354 4.58 7.64 -16.80
C GLN A 354 3.61 6.93 -15.84
N GLU A 355 4.03 6.60 -14.62
CA GLU A 355 3.17 5.92 -13.64
C GLU A 355 2.11 6.84 -13.01
N ILE A 356 2.36 8.15 -12.92
CA ILE A 356 1.35 9.14 -12.55
C ILE A 356 0.28 9.23 -13.63
N VAL A 357 0.67 9.38 -14.91
CA VAL A 357 -0.29 9.41 -16.03
C VAL A 357 -1.09 8.10 -16.08
N THR A 358 -0.43 6.95 -15.91
CA THR A 358 -1.09 5.64 -15.81
C THR A 358 -2.16 5.63 -14.72
N SER A 359 -1.84 6.13 -13.53
CA SER A 359 -2.78 6.17 -12.41
C SER A 359 -3.94 7.13 -12.66
N CYS A 360 -3.70 8.27 -13.30
CA CYS A 360 -4.74 9.19 -13.75
C CYS A 360 -5.69 8.51 -14.75
N LEU A 361 -5.16 7.83 -15.77
CA LEU A 361 -5.97 7.14 -16.78
C LEU A 361 -6.84 6.03 -16.17
N ILE A 362 -6.30 5.25 -15.23
CA ILE A 362 -7.06 4.23 -14.50
C ILE A 362 -8.23 4.84 -13.71
N GLU A 363 -8.10 6.06 -13.20
CA GLU A 363 -9.18 6.74 -12.47
C GLU A 363 -10.32 7.25 -13.36
N LEU A 364 -10.07 7.48 -14.66
CA LEU A 364 -11.08 8.02 -15.58
C LEU A 364 -12.20 7.05 -15.92
N TYR A 365 -11.95 5.73 -15.84
CA TYR A 365 -12.83 4.69 -16.36
C TYR A 365 -13.29 3.72 -15.27
N PRO A 366 -14.08 4.17 -14.27
CA PRO A 366 -14.54 3.32 -13.17
C PRO A 366 -15.27 2.06 -13.64
N GLU A 367 -16.10 2.17 -14.68
CA GLU A 367 -16.88 1.07 -15.22
C GLU A 367 -16.00 -0.04 -15.85
N LEU A 368 -14.84 0.31 -16.39
CA LEU A 368 -13.89 -0.67 -16.95
C LEU A 368 -13.01 -1.29 -15.87
N VAL A 369 -12.67 -0.51 -14.84
CA VAL A 369 -11.60 -0.79 -13.89
C VAL A 369 -12.09 -1.47 -12.61
N ASN A 370 -13.24 -1.07 -12.05
CA ASN A 370 -13.68 -1.51 -10.72
C ASN A 370 -13.77 -3.04 -10.59
N ARG A 371 -14.17 -3.74 -11.67
CA ARG A 371 -14.29 -5.21 -11.69
C ARG A 371 -13.00 -5.97 -11.37
N PHE A 372 -11.84 -5.33 -11.47
CA PHE A 372 -10.53 -5.95 -11.20
C PHE A 372 -10.15 -5.89 -9.71
N GLU A 373 -10.84 -5.10 -8.89
CA GLU A 373 -10.54 -4.97 -7.45
C GLU A 373 -10.74 -6.27 -6.67
N GLU A 374 -11.65 -7.14 -7.15
CA GLU A 374 -11.98 -8.43 -6.54
C GLU A 374 -11.14 -9.59 -7.11
N GLN A 375 -10.23 -9.31 -8.06
CA GLN A 375 -9.43 -10.32 -8.78
C GLN A 375 -7.97 -10.43 -8.29
N MET A 376 -7.65 -9.87 -7.11
CA MET A 376 -6.27 -9.78 -6.61
C MET A 376 -5.82 -10.96 -5.75
N ASN A 377 -6.70 -11.90 -5.44
CA ASN A 377 -6.34 -13.13 -4.70
C ASN A 377 -6.07 -14.28 -5.68
N THR A 378 -5.18 -15.21 -5.31
CA THR A 378 -4.88 -16.40 -6.09
C THR A 378 -4.34 -17.53 -5.20
N ASP A 379 -4.24 -18.74 -5.75
CA ASP A 379 -3.55 -19.86 -5.12
C ASP A 379 -2.03 -19.67 -5.22
N GLU A 380 -1.33 -19.83 -4.09
CA GLU A 380 0.13 -19.74 -3.97
C GLU A 380 0.84 -21.08 -4.17
N THR A 381 0.11 -22.15 -4.49
CA THR A 381 0.70 -23.48 -4.67
C THR A 381 1.64 -23.52 -5.88
N LEU A 382 2.94 -23.61 -5.61
CA LEU A 382 3.97 -23.82 -6.64
C LEU A 382 4.04 -25.30 -7.03
N SER A 383 4.04 -25.62 -8.32
CA SER A 383 4.11 -27.00 -8.81
C SER A 383 4.94 -27.14 -10.10
N VAL A 384 5.26 -28.38 -10.46
CA VAL A 384 5.81 -28.75 -11.77
C VAL A 384 4.82 -29.69 -12.42
N ALA A 385 4.51 -29.47 -13.70
CA ALA A 385 3.63 -30.37 -14.44
C ALA A 385 4.26 -31.77 -14.61
N THR A 386 3.43 -32.82 -14.54
CA THR A 386 3.88 -34.21 -14.77
C THR A 386 4.25 -34.43 -16.23
N GLY A 387 5.23 -35.31 -16.48
CA GLY A 387 5.61 -35.70 -17.85
C GLY A 387 6.48 -34.68 -18.60
N LYS A 388 6.95 -33.63 -17.93
CA LYS A 388 7.85 -32.64 -18.51
C LYS A 388 9.29 -33.13 -18.55
N SER A 389 10.03 -32.65 -19.55
CA SER A 389 11.45 -32.91 -19.78
C SER A 389 12.32 -31.77 -19.26
N VAL A 390 13.63 -32.00 -19.21
CA VAL A 390 14.62 -30.94 -18.95
C VAL A 390 14.57 -29.87 -20.06
N GLY A 391 14.38 -30.28 -21.32
CA GLY A 391 14.24 -29.36 -22.45
C GLY A 391 13.06 -28.39 -22.29
N ASP A 392 11.92 -28.87 -21.77
CA ASP A 392 10.76 -28.02 -21.49
C ASP A 392 11.10 -26.96 -20.42
N LEU A 393 11.79 -27.35 -19.35
CA LEU A 393 12.22 -26.41 -18.31
C LEU A 393 13.20 -25.38 -18.87
N LEU A 394 14.17 -25.80 -19.68
CA LEU A 394 15.13 -24.91 -20.33
C LEU A 394 14.43 -23.91 -21.27
N SER A 395 13.36 -24.32 -21.97
CA SER A 395 12.55 -23.41 -22.78
C SER A 395 11.93 -22.30 -21.94
N VAL A 396 11.30 -22.64 -20.81
CA VAL A 396 10.73 -21.65 -19.87
C VAL A 396 11.81 -20.71 -19.32
N LEU A 397 12.96 -21.26 -18.93
CA LEU A 397 14.08 -20.48 -18.40
C LEU A 397 14.68 -19.51 -19.43
N ASN A 398 14.74 -19.91 -20.71
CA ASN A 398 15.24 -19.05 -21.78
C ASN A 398 14.23 -17.93 -22.09
N ASP A 399 12.93 -18.22 -22.05
CA ASP A 399 11.89 -17.25 -22.36
C ASP A 399 11.63 -16.23 -21.23
N LYS A 400 11.59 -16.69 -19.96
CA LYS A 400 11.11 -15.85 -18.83
C LYS A 400 12.17 -15.39 -17.84
N TYR A 401 13.38 -15.95 -17.90
CA TYR A 401 14.39 -15.79 -16.85
C TYR A 401 15.76 -15.31 -17.37
N ARG A 402 15.81 -14.61 -18.51
CA ARG A 402 17.07 -13.97 -18.99
C ARG A 402 17.69 -13.04 -17.99
N TRP A 403 16.89 -12.19 -17.36
CA TRP A 403 17.35 -11.28 -16.31
C TRP A 403 18.12 -11.98 -15.17
N ALA A 404 17.76 -13.23 -14.86
CA ALA A 404 18.41 -14.02 -13.82
C ALA A 404 19.64 -14.76 -14.34
N ILE A 405 19.58 -15.26 -15.56
CA ILE A 405 20.60 -16.17 -16.10
C ILE A 405 21.77 -15.42 -16.73
N ASP A 406 21.51 -14.26 -17.32
CA ASP A 406 22.54 -13.44 -17.95
C ASP A 406 23.36 -12.66 -16.90
N ALA A 407 22.90 -12.62 -15.64
CA ALA A 407 23.66 -12.05 -14.53
C ALA A 407 24.85 -12.94 -14.12
N ASP A 408 26.05 -12.36 -14.05
CA ASP A 408 27.26 -13.06 -13.62
C ASP A 408 27.43 -13.05 -12.10
N TYR A 409 27.03 -14.15 -11.45
CA TYR A 409 27.17 -14.35 -10.00
C TYR A 409 28.58 -14.77 -9.56
N SER A 410 29.59 -14.75 -10.44
CA SER A 410 30.99 -14.82 -10.00
C SER A 410 31.51 -13.47 -9.52
N LEU A 411 30.87 -12.38 -9.96
CA LEU A 411 31.24 -11.01 -9.61
C LEU A 411 30.74 -10.63 -8.22
N ALA A 412 31.59 -9.91 -7.47
CA ALA A 412 31.30 -9.51 -6.10
C ALA A 412 30.11 -8.55 -6.01
N GLU A 413 29.97 -7.65 -6.98
CA GLU A 413 28.86 -6.70 -7.06
C GLU A 413 27.49 -7.37 -7.23
N ASN A 414 27.42 -8.56 -7.84
CA ASN A 414 26.18 -9.33 -8.00
C ASN A 414 25.87 -10.25 -6.80
N ASN A 415 26.78 -10.30 -5.81
CA ASN A 415 26.63 -11.04 -4.56
C ASN A 415 26.95 -10.16 -3.34
N TYR A 416 26.78 -8.85 -3.45
CA TYR A 416 27.21 -7.90 -2.44
C TYR A 416 26.39 -7.99 -1.15
N TRP A 417 25.08 -8.12 -1.27
CA TRP A 417 24.18 -8.25 -0.12
C TRP A 417 23.92 -9.72 0.24
N PHE A 418 23.56 -9.94 1.50
CA PHE A 418 22.84 -11.12 1.95
C PHE A 418 21.68 -10.72 2.87
N TRP A 419 20.56 -11.42 2.74
CA TRP A 419 19.37 -11.20 3.57
C TRP A 419 19.37 -12.17 4.72
N TYR A 420 19.09 -11.72 5.95
CA TYR A 420 19.01 -12.61 7.11
C TYR A 420 17.88 -12.19 8.05
N ARG A 421 17.50 -13.07 8.98
CA ARG A 421 16.54 -12.74 10.04
C ARG A 421 17.30 -12.45 11.34
N SER A 422 17.12 -11.26 11.90
CA SER A 422 17.73 -10.89 13.18
C SER A 422 17.07 -11.66 14.33
N GLN A 423 17.88 -12.15 15.29
CA GLN A 423 17.39 -12.83 16.48
C GLN A 423 16.63 -11.89 17.43
N ASP A 424 17.08 -10.64 17.56
CA ASP A 424 16.54 -9.69 18.55
C ASP A 424 15.11 -9.25 18.26
N LYS A 425 14.71 -9.25 16.98
CA LYS A 425 13.44 -8.69 16.52
C LYS A 425 12.72 -9.52 15.48
N GLU A 426 13.28 -10.67 15.09
CA GLU A 426 12.67 -11.58 14.13
C GLU A 426 12.33 -10.94 12.75
N GLU A 427 12.99 -9.83 12.42
CA GLU A 427 12.76 -9.06 11.19
C GLU A 427 13.85 -9.32 10.14
N PRO A 428 13.51 -9.26 8.84
CA PRO A 428 14.47 -9.26 7.75
C PRO A 428 15.45 -8.07 7.82
N ARG A 429 16.72 -8.38 7.62
CA ARG A 429 17.84 -7.44 7.57
C ARG A 429 18.71 -7.71 6.33
N LEU A 430 19.51 -6.71 5.99
CA LEU A 430 20.50 -6.74 4.92
C LEU A 430 21.89 -6.56 5.53
N GLY A 431 22.79 -7.50 5.24
CA GLY A 431 24.20 -7.42 5.59
C GLY A 431 25.09 -7.37 4.35
N VAL A 432 26.23 -6.69 4.45
CA VAL A 432 27.26 -6.67 3.41
C VAL A 432 28.12 -7.94 3.50
N ARG A 433 28.19 -8.67 2.39
CA ARG A 433 28.96 -9.91 2.28
C ARG A 433 30.46 -9.64 2.49
N GLY A 434 31.11 -10.45 3.33
CA GLY A 434 32.52 -10.33 3.70
C GLY A 434 32.82 -9.27 4.76
N GLU A 435 31.87 -8.39 5.08
CA GLU A 435 32.03 -7.35 6.11
C GLU A 435 31.22 -7.66 7.37
N GLU A 436 30.00 -8.17 7.21
CA GLU A 436 29.08 -8.49 8.32
C GLU A 436 28.97 -10.00 8.55
N SER A 437 28.90 -10.42 9.82
CA SER A 437 28.61 -11.82 10.17
C SER A 437 27.17 -12.21 9.83
N GLY A 438 26.92 -13.49 9.58
CA GLY A 438 25.56 -14.04 9.42
C GLY A 438 25.22 -14.50 8.01
N GLU A 439 26.19 -14.52 7.09
CA GLU A 439 26.03 -15.11 5.76
C GLU A 439 25.59 -16.58 5.79
N ASP A 440 26.02 -17.32 6.82
CA ASP A 440 25.62 -18.70 7.09
C ASP A 440 24.11 -18.83 7.40
N ARG A 441 23.44 -17.71 7.68
CA ARG A 441 22.01 -17.59 7.99
C ARG A 441 21.24 -16.86 6.88
N GLU A 442 21.80 -16.81 5.68
CA GLU A 442 21.18 -16.18 4.52
C GLU A 442 19.80 -16.81 4.23
N LEU A 443 18.78 -15.96 4.11
CA LEU A 443 17.44 -16.32 3.67
C LEU A 443 17.47 -16.62 2.16
N PRO A 444 16.70 -17.61 1.67
CA PRO A 444 16.70 -18.02 0.28
C PRO A 444 15.88 -17.07 -0.62
N LEU A 445 16.13 -15.77 -0.52
CA LEU A 445 15.47 -14.71 -1.31
C LEU A 445 16.18 -14.44 -2.64
N ASP A 446 17.33 -15.06 -2.86
CA ASP A 446 18.19 -14.92 -4.04
C ASP A 446 17.68 -15.69 -5.26
N ILE A 447 16.40 -15.48 -5.63
CA ILE A 447 15.73 -16.22 -6.71
C ILE A 447 16.53 -16.17 -8.00
N GLY A 448 17.06 -15.00 -8.39
CA GLY A 448 17.91 -14.88 -9.58
C GLY A 448 19.13 -15.81 -9.56
N ARG A 449 19.85 -15.90 -8.43
CA ARG A 449 21.01 -16.78 -8.27
C ARG A 449 20.62 -18.26 -8.24
N GLN A 450 19.50 -18.59 -7.59
CA GLN A 450 18.96 -19.95 -7.59
C GLN A 450 18.57 -20.40 -9.00
N VAL A 451 17.93 -19.52 -9.78
CA VAL A 451 17.54 -19.77 -11.18
C VAL A 451 18.75 -19.92 -12.08
N ASN A 452 19.77 -19.07 -11.93
CA ASN A 452 21.04 -19.19 -12.66
C ASN A 452 21.70 -20.57 -12.42
N ARG A 453 21.82 -20.99 -11.15
CA ARG A 453 22.36 -22.30 -10.78
C ARG A 453 21.53 -23.46 -11.32
N LEU A 454 20.19 -23.34 -11.30
CA LEU A 454 19.29 -24.32 -11.91
C LEU A 454 19.56 -24.44 -13.41
N PHE A 455 19.62 -23.32 -14.12
CA PHE A 455 19.86 -23.29 -15.55
C PHE A 455 21.19 -23.93 -15.94
N THR A 456 22.27 -23.60 -15.23
CA THR A 456 23.59 -24.22 -15.48
C THR A 456 23.53 -25.74 -15.30
N ALA A 457 22.93 -26.22 -14.22
CA ALA A 457 22.85 -27.66 -13.94
C ALA A 457 21.94 -28.39 -14.94
N ALA A 458 20.78 -27.82 -15.28
CA ALA A 458 19.85 -28.38 -16.25
C ALA A 458 20.45 -28.43 -17.66
N SER A 459 21.23 -27.41 -18.05
CA SER A 459 21.87 -27.35 -19.38
C SER A 459 22.95 -28.41 -19.60
N GLN A 460 23.44 -29.05 -18.54
CA GLN A 460 24.40 -30.16 -18.60
C GLN A 460 23.73 -31.53 -18.75
N GLN A 461 22.40 -31.58 -18.79
CA GLN A 461 21.63 -32.83 -18.89
C GLN A 461 21.02 -32.98 -20.30
N PRO A 462 20.73 -34.21 -20.75
CA PRO A 462 20.01 -34.44 -22.00
C PRO A 462 18.64 -33.76 -22.00
N SER A 463 18.25 -33.13 -23.10
CA SER A 463 16.96 -32.43 -23.25
C SER A 463 15.77 -33.37 -23.00
N GLU A 464 15.88 -34.63 -23.41
CA GLU A 464 14.82 -35.64 -23.31
C GLU A 464 14.74 -36.28 -21.91
N MET A 465 15.72 -36.01 -21.04
CA MET A 465 15.67 -36.51 -19.66
C MET A 465 14.40 -35.99 -18.99
N SER A 466 13.67 -36.87 -18.30
CA SER A 466 12.49 -36.44 -17.56
C SER A 466 12.89 -35.48 -16.44
N LEU A 467 12.12 -34.40 -16.27
CA LEU A 467 12.34 -33.43 -15.21
C LEU A 467 12.21 -34.08 -13.82
N ALA A 468 11.36 -35.10 -13.68
CA ALA A 468 11.26 -35.90 -12.47
C ALA A 468 12.58 -36.62 -12.13
N GLN A 469 13.22 -37.27 -13.12
CA GLN A 469 14.52 -37.91 -12.95
C GLN A 469 15.59 -36.88 -12.56
N PHE A 470 15.66 -35.74 -13.26
CA PHE A 470 16.59 -34.67 -12.92
C PHE A 470 16.42 -34.21 -11.46
N LEU A 471 15.19 -33.96 -11.01
CA LEU A 471 14.90 -33.50 -9.65
C LEU A 471 15.05 -34.59 -8.57
N LEU A 472 15.05 -35.87 -8.95
CA LEU A 472 15.46 -36.97 -8.08
C LEU A 472 16.97 -37.01 -7.89
N GLN A 473 17.74 -36.77 -8.96
CA GLN A 473 19.21 -36.72 -8.93
C GLN A 473 19.75 -35.43 -8.30
N HIS A 474 19.04 -34.31 -8.45
CA HIS A 474 19.42 -32.99 -7.95
C HIS A 474 18.30 -32.37 -7.07
N PRO A 475 18.04 -32.93 -5.88
CA PRO A 475 16.92 -32.52 -5.02
C PRO A 475 16.98 -31.05 -4.58
N GLN A 476 18.17 -30.45 -4.51
CA GLN A 476 18.36 -29.04 -4.16
C GLN A 476 17.63 -28.07 -5.11
N TYR A 477 17.33 -28.48 -6.34
CA TYR A 477 16.67 -27.63 -7.33
C TYR A 477 15.14 -27.73 -7.31
N ARG A 478 14.55 -28.61 -6.48
CA ARG A 478 13.10 -28.86 -6.48
C ARG A 478 12.26 -27.61 -6.22
N SER A 479 12.69 -26.78 -5.27
CA SER A 479 11.95 -25.56 -4.90
C SER A 479 11.93 -24.55 -6.04
N VAL A 480 13.11 -24.18 -6.54
CA VAL A 480 13.25 -23.21 -7.64
C VAL A 480 12.66 -23.74 -8.96
N ALA A 481 12.75 -25.03 -9.25
CA ALA A 481 12.11 -25.60 -10.45
C ALA A 481 10.58 -25.51 -10.39
N ARG A 482 9.95 -25.75 -9.22
CA ARG A 482 8.50 -25.53 -9.02
C ARG A 482 8.12 -24.06 -9.22
N ARG A 483 8.92 -23.14 -8.67
CA ARG A 483 8.70 -21.70 -8.84
C ARG A 483 8.77 -21.30 -10.31
N VAL A 484 9.89 -21.59 -10.98
CA VAL A 484 10.12 -21.27 -12.40
C VAL A 484 9.03 -21.85 -13.28
N TRP A 485 8.67 -23.12 -13.05
CA TRP A 485 7.62 -23.74 -13.84
C TRP A 485 6.27 -23.05 -13.63
N THR A 486 5.89 -22.78 -12.38
CA THR A 486 4.61 -22.13 -12.09
C THR A 486 4.57 -20.71 -12.65
N LEU A 487 5.54 -19.86 -12.28
CA LEU A 487 5.53 -18.45 -12.66
C LEU A 487 5.84 -18.21 -14.13
N GLY A 488 6.63 -19.07 -14.76
CA GLY A 488 6.90 -18.99 -16.20
C GLY A 488 5.65 -19.21 -17.06
N HIS A 489 4.58 -19.74 -16.47
CA HIS A 489 3.26 -19.89 -17.10
C HIS A 489 2.20 -18.94 -16.54
N ARG A 490 2.60 -17.95 -15.72
CA ARG A 490 1.74 -16.84 -15.31
C ARG A 490 1.98 -15.61 -16.21
N GLN A 491 1.10 -14.62 -16.13
CA GLN A 491 1.12 -13.47 -17.06
C GLN A 491 2.31 -12.54 -16.83
N MET A 492 2.63 -12.25 -15.58
CA MET A 492 3.71 -11.33 -15.17
C MET A 492 4.92 -12.08 -14.62
N GLY A 493 4.70 -13.18 -13.91
CA GLY A 493 5.76 -14.05 -13.40
C GLY A 493 6.55 -13.44 -12.24
N ASP A 494 7.88 -13.63 -12.26
CA ASP A 494 8.79 -13.20 -11.19
C ASP A 494 9.14 -11.70 -11.28
N ILE A 495 9.38 -11.08 -10.13
CA ILE A 495 10.05 -9.76 -10.09
C ILE A 495 11.47 -9.93 -10.63
N GLN A 496 11.85 -9.09 -11.61
CA GLN A 496 13.11 -9.22 -12.34
C GLN A 496 14.24 -8.47 -11.63
N MET A 497 14.54 -8.88 -10.39
CA MET A 497 15.50 -8.21 -9.50
C MET A 497 16.56 -9.19 -8.98
N ASN A 498 17.84 -8.87 -9.17
CA ASN A 498 18.90 -9.47 -8.36
C ASN A 498 18.98 -8.75 -7.01
N VAL A 499 18.29 -9.29 -5.99
CA VAL A 499 18.23 -8.71 -4.64
C VAL A 499 19.55 -8.76 -3.87
N LEU A 500 20.59 -9.39 -4.42
CA LEU A 500 21.93 -9.44 -3.85
C LEU A 500 22.87 -8.39 -4.45
N ARG A 501 22.47 -7.71 -5.53
CA ARG A 501 23.34 -6.80 -6.26
C ARG A 501 23.62 -5.52 -5.46
N LYS A 502 24.81 -4.95 -5.57
CA LYS A 502 25.25 -3.79 -4.78
C LYS A 502 24.31 -2.58 -4.87
N ASP A 503 23.80 -2.29 -6.06
CA ASP A 503 22.87 -1.20 -6.36
C ASP A 503 21.38 -1.60 -6.21
N ALA A 504 21.09 -2.83 -5.75
CA ALA A 504 19.73 -3.27 -5.52
C ALA A 504 19.09 -2.43 -4.41
N LEU A 505 18.02 -1.71 -4.74
CA LEU A 505 17.26 -0.90 -3.80
C LEU A 505 15.98 -1.64 -3.38
N PRO A 506 15.91 -2.19 -2.15
CA PRO A 506 14.67 -2.80 -1.63
C PRO A 506 13.48 -1.84 -1.66
N MET A 507 13.76 -0.53 -1.67
CA MET A 507 12.79 0.54 -1.79
C MET A 507 11.83 0.35 -2.97
N HIS A 508 12.32 -0.18 -4.10
CA HIS A 508 11.47 -0.47 -5.25
C HIS A 508 10.35 -1.48 -4.91
N LEU A 509 10.69 -2.54 -4.17
CA LEU A 509 9.72 -3.54 -3.70
C LEU A 509 8.75 -2.96 -2.67
N LEU A 510 9.25 -2.08 -1.78
CA LEU A 510 8.43 -1.40 -0.78
C LEU A 510 7.40 -0.48 -1.44
N ARG A 511 7.84 0.41 -2.36
CA ARG A 511 6.95 1.33 -3.08
C ARG A 511 5.90 0.58 -3.89
N CYS A 512 6.30 -0.50 -4.57
CA CYS A 512 5.38 -1.41 -5.27
C CYS A 512 4.26 -1.92 -4.35
N LYS A 513 4.59 -2.58 -3.24
CA LYS A 513 3.55 -3.12 -2.34
C LYS A 513 2.69 -2.01 -1.71
N LEU A 514 3.31 -0.90 -1.33
CA LEU A 514 2.61 0.23 -0.72
C LEU A 514 1.68 0.95 -1.70
N SER A 515 2.00 0.97 -3.00
CA SER A 515 1.10 1.50 -4.03
C SER A 515 -0.18 0.66 -4.14
N PHE A 516 -0.06 -0.68 -4.10
CA PHE A 516 -1.22 -1.58 -4.03
C PHE A 516 -2.03 -1.44 -2.75
N PHE A 517 -1.37 -1.18 -1.62
CA PHE A 517 -2.09 -0.86 -0.39
C PHE A 517 -2.87 0.44 -0.55
N GLY A 518 -2.32 1.39 -1.32
CA GLY A 518 -2.88 2.71 -1.61
C GLY A 518 -2.28 3.81 -0.74
N ALA A 519 -1.01 3.66 -0.39
CA ALA A 519 -0.25 4.67 0.31
C ALA A 519 0.11 5.85 -0.62
N THR A 520 0.32 7.02 -0.03
CA THR A 520 0.81 8.23 -0.71
C THR A 520 2.02 8.83 -0.01
N LYS A 521 2.59 9.90 -0.60
CA LYS A 521 3.70 10.68 -0.05
C LYS A 521 4.91 9.80 0.32
N PHE A 522 5.43 9.08 -0.67
CA PHE A 522 6.64 8.28 -0.50
C PHE A 522 7.84 9.17 -0.15
N ASP A 523 8.24 9.12 1.12
CA ASP A 523 9.33 9.92 1.69
C ASP A 523 10.41 8.96 2.22
N PRO A 524 11.37 8.56 1.37
CA PRO A 524 12.48 7.70 1.77
C PRO A 524 13.32 8.37 2.86
N ARG A 525 13.56 7.67 3.95
CA ARG A 525 14.41 8.18 5.05
C ARG A 525 15.78 7.51 5.07
N SER A 526 15.94 6.43 4.30
CA SER A 526 17.19 5.77 3.92
C SER A 526 16.88 4.78 2.79
N ASP A 527 17.89 4.06 2.30
CA ASP A 527 17.71 2.99 1.30
C ASP A 527 16.93 1.78 1.84
N ARG A 528 16.64 1.76 3.15
CA ARG A 528 16.06 0.60 3.87
C ARG A 528 14.64 0.84 4.39
N TRP A 529 14.14 2.08 4.38
CA TRP A 529 12.78 2.37 4.85
C TRP A 529 12.21 3.70 4.35
N VAL A 530 10.89 3.76 4.25
CA VAL A 530 10.10 4.87 3.69
C VAL A 530 8.96 5.25 4.61
N ARG A 531 8.67 6.55 4.69
CA ARG A 531 7.44 7.06 5.30
C ARG A 531 6.38 7.23 4.22
N VAL A 532 5.15 6.88 4.57
CA VAL A 532 3.98 7.04 3.71
C VAL A 532 2.77 7.44 4.53
N THR A 533 1.69 7.83 3.87
CA THR A 533 0.40 8.13 4.49
C THR A 533 -0.70 7.27 3.86
N PHE A 534 -1.51 6.62 4.69
CA PHE A 534 -2.71 5.89 4.27
C PHE A 534 -3.97 6.73 4.45
N PHE A 535 -5.00 6.45 3.63
CA PHE A 535 -6.31 7.09 3.68
C PHE A 535 -6.29 8.62 3.58
N GLN A 536 -5.21 9.19 3.05
CA GLN A 536 -5.12 10.62 2.84
C GLN A 536 -6.05 11.03 1.69
N GLY A 537 -6.99 11.94 1.98
CA GLY A 537 -8.06 12.34 1.05
C GLY A 537 -9.31 11.46 1.10
N ALA A 538 -9.27 10.31 1.77
CA ALA A 538 -10.40 9.40 1.88
C ALA A 538 -11.60 10.06 2.60
N PRO A 539 -12.84 9.62 2.29
CA PRO A 539 -14.04 10.13 2.96
C PRO A 539 -13.97 9.95 4.48
N LEU A 540 -14.71 10.81 5.19
CA LEU A 540 -15.00 10.63 6.61
C LEU A 540 -16.07 9.54 6.79
N LEU A 541 -16.21 8.96 7.99
CA LEU A 541 -17.16 7.85 8.21
C LEU A 541 -18.60 8.19 7.80
N ASP A 542 -19.05 9.40 8.13
CA ASP A 542 -20.37 9.93 7.78
C ASP A 542 -20.48 10.40 6.32
N GLU A 543 -19.41 10.29 5.53
CA GLU A 543 -19.38 10.61 4.08
C GLU A 543 -19.38 9.37 3.19
N ILE A 544 -19.09 8.17 3.73
CA ILE A 544 -18.97 6.93 2.95
C ILE A 544 -20.23 6.64 2.13
N ASP A 545 -21.40 6.80 2.75
CA ASP A 545 -22.70 6.50 2.14
C ASP A 545 -23.30 7.71 1.40
N SER A 546 -22.56 8.83 1.29
CA SER A 546 -23.07 10.04 0.64
C SER A 546 -23.03 9.92 -0.87
N GLU A 547 -24.18 10.11 -1.54
CA GLU A 547 -24.25 10.23 -3.01
C GLU A 547 -23.41 11.39 -3.56
N GLN A 548 -23.03 12.35 -2.70
CA GLN A 548 -22.17 13.48 -3.07
C GLN A 548 -20.68 13.15 -3.05
N HIS A 549 -20.29 12.01 -2.46
CA HIS A 549 -18.89 11.61 -2.40
C HIS A 549 -18.46 10.98 -3.72
N ASN A 550 -17.62 11.68 -4.46
CA ASN A 550 -16.94 11.13 -5.61
C ASN A 550 -15.65 10.41 -5.16
N ASP A 551 -15.50 9.13 -5.54
CA ASP A 551 -14.30 8.31 -5.32
C ASP A 551 -13.16 8.80 -6.23
N ASN A 552 -12.69 10.03 -5.97
CA ASN A 552 -11.65 10.77 -6.68
C ASN A 552 -10.70 11.46 -5.69
N TRP A 553 -10.14 10.67 -4.78
CA TRP A 553 -9.24 11.15 -3.73
C TRP A 553 -7.78 10.76 -3.93
N ILE A 554 -7.38 10.38 -5.14
CA ILE A 554 -5.96 10.25 -5.52
C ILE A 554 -5.28 11.64 -5.46
N PHE A 555 -3.97 11.68 -5.21
CA PHE A 555 -3.18 12.92 -5.12
C PHE A 555 -3.80 13.98 -4.19
N PRO A 556 -4.03 13.67 -2.91
CA PRO A 556 -4.71 14.57 -1.98
C PRO A 556 -3.96 15.90 -1.83
N LEU A 557 -4.71 17.00 -1.86
CA LEU A 557 -4.20 18.36 -1.75
C LEU A 557 -4.60 18.99 -0.42
N MET A 558 -3.72 19.82 0.14
CA MET A 558 -4.05 20.67 1.27
C MET A 558 -5.17 21.65 0.85
N PRO A 559 -6.30 21.72 1.59
CA PRO A 559 -7.32 22.73 1.34
C PRO A 559 -6.75 24.13 1.46
N THR A 560 -7.20 25.04 0.60
CA THR A 560 -6.79 26.44 0.66
C THR A 560 -7.51 27.19 1.79
N GLU A 561 -6.95 28.31 2.26
CA GLU A 561 -7.63 29.13 3.28
C GLU A 561 -9.01 29.61 2.83
N SER A 562 -9.17 29.94 1.55
CA SER A 562 -10.47 30.37 0.99
C SER A 562 -11.49 29.23 0.99
N GLU A 563 -11.07 27.99 0.72
CA GLU A 563 -11.93 26.81 0.84
C GLU A 563 -12.36 26.57 2.29
N ILE A 564 -11.47 26.75 3.26
CA ILE A 564 -11.79 26.61 4.69
C ILE A 564 -12.78 27.71 5.12
N GLN A 565 -12.52 28.98 4.77
CA GLN A 565 -13.37 30.12 5.13
C GLN A 565 -14.76 30.05 4.50
N SER A 566 -14.87 29.59 3.25
CA SER A 566 -16.17 29.42 2.57
C SER A 566 -17.05 28.36 3.27
N ARG A 567 -16.47 27.24 3.70
CA ARG A 567 -17.19 26.20 4.46
C ARG A 567 -17.65 26.69 5.83
N GLN A 568 -16.82 27.50 6.50
CA GLN A 568 -17.20 28.12 7.78
C GLN A 568 -18.36 29.11 7.62
N SER A 569 -18.31 29.95 6.58
CA SER A 569 -19.38 30.91 6.27
C SER A 569 -20.72 30.22 6.00
N ASN A 570 -20.71 29.10 5.27
CA ASN A 570 -21.92 28.33 4.99
C ASN A 570 -22.51 27.66 6.24
N LYS A 571 -21.68 27.26 7.22
CA LYS A 571 -22.15 26.76 8.54
C LYS A 571 -22.84 27.84 9.36
N VAL A 572 -22.40 29.10 9.27
CA VAL A 572 -23.02 30.23 9.99
C VAL A 572 -24.36 30.61 9.36
N GLN A 573 -24.48 30.59 8.02
CA GLN A 573 -25.75 30.89 7.34
C GLN A 573 -26.81 29.79 7.54
N GLY A 574 -26.41 28.51 7.63
CA GLY A 574 -27.31 27.40 7.93
C GLY A 574 -27.84 27.35 9.38
N ARG A 575 -27.25 28.11 10.31
CA ARG A 575 -27.76 28.23 11.70
C ARG A 575 -28.94 29.20 11.86
N ASN A 576 -29.29 29.96 10.82
CA ASN A 576 -30.46 30.85 10.82
C ASN A 576 -31.71 30.22 10.15
N ALA A 577 -31.65 28.93 9.82
CA ALA A 577 -32.78 28.18 9.26
C ALA A 577 -32.96 26.85 10.01
N LEU A 578 -33.24 26.93 11.31
CA LEU A 578 -33.93 25.90 12.11
C LEU A 578 -34.82 26.60 13.13
#